data_AF-A0A1J7J3E3-F1
#
_entry.id   AF-A0A1J7J3E3-F1
#
_cell.length_a   1.000
_cell.length_b   1.000
_cell.length_c   1.000
_cell.angle_alpha   90.00
_cell.angle_beta   90.00
_cell.angle_gamma   90.00
#
_symmetry.space_group_name_H-M   'P 1'
#
loop_
_entity.id
_entity.type
_entity.pdbx_description
1 polymer ?
#
loop_
_entity_poly.entity_id
_entity_poly.type
_entity_poly.pdbx_seq_one_letter_code
_entity_poly.pdbx_strand_id
1 'polypeptide(L)'
;QRVKVAILDSGFDQSHPKLKDFYEKDQIKAKSFIEGEPATTDVCGHGTHMVDLVLRAAPNAQIFMAKVFLSGQSTEMHRNQDLIAEAIRYATHTEHADIISMSWGYKQEIPVIAQSIREAFHHNVILIASASNSGSLTKESVAFPANLRQVICINSTDGYGNPSEFNPAP
;
A
#
# COMPACT_ATOMS: atom_id res chain seq x y z
N GLN A 1 -9.14 21.48 1.86
CA GLN A 1 -9.43 20.03 1.94
C GLN A 1 -8.09 19.30 2.12
N ARG A 2 -8.01 18.30 3.01
CA ARG A 2 -6.77 17.53 3.18
C ARG A 2 -6.63 16.51 2.04
N VAL A 3 -5.41 16.26 1.59
CA VAL A 3 -5.11 15.16 0.66
C VAL A 3 -5.35 13.83 1.39
N LYS A 4 -6.08 12.93 0.75
CA LYS A 4 -6.42 11.61 1.26
C LYS A 4 -5.51 10.55 0.67
N VAL A 5 -4.77 9.86 1.53
CA VAL A 5 -3.86 8.79 1.14
C VAL A 5 -4.38 7.48 1.72
N ALA A 6 -4.81 6.59 0.84
CA ALA A 6 -5.11 5.21 1.19
C ALA A 6 -3.83 4.38 1.16
N ILE A 7 -3.58 3.61 2.20
CA ILE A 7 -2.45 2.70 2.30
C ILE A 7 -3.05 1.30 2.48
N LEU A 8 -2.78 0.41 1.53
CA LEU A 8 -3.26 -0.97 1.54
C LEU A 8 -2.13 -1.87 2.04
N ASP A 9 -2.23 -2.34 3.27
CA ASP A 9 -1.09 -2.98 3.95
C ASP A 9 -1.52 -3.95 5.08
N SER A 10 -0.65 -4.21 6.06
CA SER A 10 -0.86 -5.11 7.19
C SER A 10 -1.71 -4.53 8.34
N GLY A 11 -2.29 -3.34 8.16
CA GLY A 11 -2.92 -2.56 9.23
C GLY A 11 -1.94 -1.56 9.85
N PHE A 12 -2.28 -1.01 11.01
CA PHE A 12 -1.37 -0.17 11.79
C PHE A 12 -1.58 -0.36 13.28
N ASP A 13 -0.55 -0.12 14.10
CA ASP A 13 -0.69 -0.09 15.57
C ASP A 13 -1.26 1.25 16.04
N GLN A 14 -2.54 1.25 16.46
CA GLN A 14 -3.20 2.44 16.99
C GLN A 14 -2.62 2.94 18.33
N SER A 15 -1.90 2.07 19.06
CA SER A 15 -1.27 2.42 20.33
C SER A 15 0.14 2.99 20.16
N HIS A 16 0.67 2.99 18.92
CA HIS A 16 2.01 3.46 18.64
C HIS A 16 2.16 4.94 19.04
N PRO A 17 3.17 5.32 19.87
CA PRO A 17 3.26 6.66 20.47
C PRO A 17 3.27 7.82 19.47
N LYS A 18 3.76 7.59 18.25
CA LYS A 18 3.77 8.61 17.19
C LYS A 18 2.49 8.70 16.37
N LEU A 19 1.64 7.66 16.40
CA LEU A 19 0.46 7.54 15.53
C LEU A 19 -0.85 7.68 16.31
N LYS A 20 -0.84 7.36 17.61
CA LYS A 20 -2.02 7.40 18.48
C LYS A 20 -2.79 8.72 18.37
N ASP A 21 -2.09 9.84 18.48
CA ASP A 21 -2.70 11.17 18.37
C ASP A 21 -3.38 11.42 17.02
N PHE A 22 -2.83 10.90 15.93
CA PHE A 22 -3.42 11.03 14.60
C PHE A 22 -4.69 10.18 14.46
N TYR A 23 -4.70 9.02 15.10
CA TYR A 23 -5.88 8.16 15.14
C TYR A 23 -7.00 8.75 16.01
N GLU A 24 -6.69 9.20 17.23
CA GLU A 24 -7.67 9.82 18.14
C GLU A 24 -8.27 11.12 17.59
N LYS A 25 -7.58 11.79 16.65
CA LYS A 25 -8.04 13.01 15.96
C LYS A 25 -8.71 12.73 14.61
N ASP A 26 -9.06 11.48 14.31
CA ASP A 26 -9.67 11.03 13.04
C ASP A 26 -8.85 11.38 11.77
N GLN A 27 -7.56 11.66 11.93
CA GLN A 27 -6.66 11.87 10.80
C GLN A 27 -6.23 10.54 10.17
N ILE A 28 -6.18 9.47 10.97
CA ILE A 28 -6.08 8.09 10.46
C ILE A 28 -7.47 7.46 10.62
N LYS A 29 -8.06 7.04 9.51
CA LYS A 29 -9.19 6.10 9.49
C LYS A 29 -8.67 4.73 9.11
N ALA A 30 -9.33 3.67 9.56
CA ALA A 30 -8.88 2.33 9.25
C ALA A 30 -10.06 1.37 9.04
N LYS A 31 -9.90 0.45 8.10
CA LYS A 31 -10.83 -0.65 7.84
C LYS A 31 -10.06 -1.91 7.50
N SER A 32 -10.51 -3.03 8.04
CA SER A 32 -9.97 -4.33 7.65
C SER A 32 -10.89 -4.98 6.64
N PHE A 33 -10.28 -5.63 5.65
CA PHE A 33 -10.95 -6.50 4.69
C PHE A 33 -10.76 -7.98 5.06
N ILE A 34 -10.01 -8.27 6.11
CA ILE A 34 -9.84 -9.63 6.64
C ILE A 34 -10.76 -9.80 7.83
N GLU A 35 -11.64 -10.81 7.76
CA GLU A 35 -12.58 -11.11 8.82
C GLU A 35 -11.86 -11.50 10.12
N GLY A 36 -12.35 -10.98 11.25
CA GLY A 36 -11.77 -11.24 12.58
C GLY A 36 -10.48 -10.49 12.89
N GLU A 37 -9.93 -9.73 11.95
CA GLU A 37 -8.62 -9.08 12.06
C GLU A 37 -8.79 -7.55 12.09
N PRO A 38 -8.59 -6.87 13.23
CA PRO A 38 -8.72 -5.42 13.32
C PRO A 38 -7.66 -4.68 12.48
N ALA A 39 -8.06 -3.63 11.77
CA ALA A 39 -7.10 -2.79 11.02
C ALA A 39 -6.18 -1.96 11.91
N THR A 40 -6.55 -1.77 13.17
CA THR A 40 -5.83 -1.05 14.22
C THR A 40 -4.82 -1.92 14.98
N THR A 41 -4.57 -3.14 14.47
CA THR A 41 -3.54 -4.05 14.96
C THR A 41 -2.65 -4.45 13.80
N ASP A 42 -1.34 -4.35 13.99
CA ASP A 42 -0.33 -4.70 12.99
C ASP A 42 0.77 -5.56 13.61
N VAL A 43 0.68 -6.86 13.36
CA VAL A 43 1.65 -7.86 13.86
C VAL A 43 2.93 -7.91 13.02
N CYS A 44 2.87 -7.44 11.77
CA CYS A 44 4.02 -7.38 10.87
C CYS A 44 4.86 -6.12 11.11
N GLY A 45 4.20 -5.01 11.47
CA GLY A 45 4.81 -3.70 11.65
C GLY A 45 5.00 -2.92 10.33
N HIS A 46 4.79 -3.57 9.19
CA HIS A 46 5.00 -2.98 7.87
C HIS A 46 4.02 -1.82 7.60
N GLY A 47 2.72 -2.04 7.79
CA GLY A 47 1.71 -0.99 7.59
C GLY A 47 1.85 0.16 8.59
N THR A 48 2.22 -0.12 9.85
CA THR A 48 2.56 0.92 10.84
C THR A 48 3.70 1.80 10.35
N HIS A 49 4.76 1.19 9.83
CA HIS A 49 5.90 1.92 9.27
C HIS A 49 5.50 2.75 8.05
N MET A 50 4.61 2.23 7.18
CA MET A 50 4.10 2.97 6.03
C MET A 50 3.26 4.19 6.43
N VAL A 51 2.40 4.06 7.44
CA VAL A 51 1.62 5.20 7.98
C VAL A 51 2.54 6.29 8.53
N ASP A 52 3.53 5.90 9.34
CA ASP A 52 4.54 6.85 9.87
C ASP A 52 5.32 7.53 8.75
N LEU A 53 5.76 6.79 7.73
CA LEU A 53 6.48 7.35 6.58
C LEU A 53 5.64 8.41 5.85
N VAL A 54 4.39 8.11 5.54
CA VAL A 54 3.51 9.08 4.85
C VAL A 54 3.26 10.31 5.72
N LEU A 55 3.01 10.15 7.03
CA LEU A 55 2.78 11.28 7.93
C LEU A 55 4.05 12.11 8.19
N ARG A 56 5.24 11.53 8.09
CA ARG A 56 6.50 12.31 8.12
C ARG A 56 6.68 13.16 6.86
N ALA A 57 6.32 12.63 5.70
CA ALA A 57 6.43 13.35 4.43
C ALA A 57 5.30 14.39 4.24
N ALA A 58 4.09 14.06 4.69
CA ALA A 58 2.89 14.87 4.55
C ALA A 58 2.07 14.89 5.88
N PRO A 59 2.52 15.67 6.89
CA PRO A 59 1.90 15.68 8.23
C PRO A 59 0.43 16.08 8.28
N ASN A 60 -0.07 16.74 7.24
CA ASN A 60 -1.46 17.20 7.13
C ASN A 60 -2.36 16.27 6.29
N ALA A 61 -1.82 15.18 5.75
CA ALA A 61 -2.60 14.22 4.97
C ALA A 61 -3.61 13.48 5.86
N GLN A 62 -4.79 13.17 5.30
CA GLN A 62 -5.72 12.23 5.91
C GLN A 62 -5.37 10.83 5.42
N ILE A 63 -5.18 9.89 6.34
CA ILE A 63 -4.80 8.52 6.03
C ILE A 63 -6.04 7.62 6.10
N PHE A 64 -6.19 6.74 5.13
CA PHE A 64 -7.06 5.58 5.21
C PHE A 64 -6.22 4.31 5.18
N MET A 65 -6.15 3.60 6.31
CA MET A 65 -5.46 2.32 6.43
C MET A 65 -6.40 1.17 6.09
N ALA A 66 -6.13 0.50 4.97
CA ALA A 66 -6.84 -0.70 4.53
C ALA A 66 -6.00 -1.94 4.85
N LYS A 67 -6.41 -2.71 5.86
CA LYS A 67 -5.73 -3.97 6.19
C LYS A 67 -6.18 -5.07 5.23
N VAL A 68 -5.24 -5.58 4.44
CA VAL A 68 -5.49 -6.56 3.36
C VAL A 68 -4.60 -7.82 3.45
N PHE A 69 -3.60 -7.82 4.33
CA PHE A 69 -2.83 -9.01 4.74
C PHE A 69 -2.42 -8.89 6.22
N LEU A 70 -1.86 -9.96 6.79
CA LEU A 70 -1.25 -9.97 8.10
C LEU A 70 0.27 -9.91 8.00
N SER A 71 0.86 -10.76 7.15
CA SER A 71 2.30 -10.93 7.03
C SER A 71 2.86 -10.53 5.66
N GLY A 72 2.00 -10.44 4.64
CA GLY A 72 2.42 -10.14 3.27
C GLY A 72 3.06 -11.32 2.55
N GLN A 73 2.96 -12.53 3.12
CA GLN A 73 3.45 -13.75 2.48
C GLN A 73 2.72 -14.01 1.18
N SER A 74 3.43 -14.48 0.15
CA SER A 74 2.86 -14.69 -1.19
C SER A 74 1.60 -15.55 -1.17
N THR A 75 1.56 -16.64 -0.40
CA THR A 75 0.38 -17.53 -0.30
C THR A 75 -0.82 -16.88 0.37
N GLU A 76 -0.60 -15.95 1.29
CA GLU A 76 -1.65 -15.11 1.89
C GLU A 76 -2.14 -14.08 0.88
N MET A 77 -1.23 -13.36 0.23
CA MET A 77 -1.57 -12.35 -0.79
C MET A 77 -2.39 -12.92 -1.94
N HIS A 78 -2.08 -14.13 -2.41
CA HIS A 78 -2.87 -14.79 -3.45
C HIS A 78 -4.28 -15.18 -2.96
N ARG A 79 -4.41 -15.64 -1.70
CA ARG A 79 -5.72 -15.94 -1.11
C ARG A 79 -6.55 -14.66 -0.92
N ASN A 80 -5.90 -13.53 -0.65
CA ASN A 80 -6.56 -12.26 -0.38
C ASN A 80 -6.76 -11.38 -1.63
N GLN A 81 -6.51 -11.89 -2.84
CA GLN A 81 -6.57 -11.08 -4.06
C GLN A 81 -7.90 -10.34 -4.28
N ASP A 82 -9.03 -10.99 -3.96
CA ASP A 82 -10.35 -10.39 -4.10
C ASP A 82 -10.59 -9.30 -3.05
N LEU A 83 -10.11 -9.52 -1.82
CA LEU A 83 -10.14 -8.55 -0.72
C LEU A 83 -9.28 -7.32 -1.04
N ILE A 84 -8.11 -7.52 -1.64
CA ILE A 84 -7.23 -6.44 -2.10
C ILE A 84 -7.92 -5.63 -3.20
N ALA A 85 -8.54 -6.29 -4.17
CA ALA A 85 -9.29 -5.60 -5.21
C ALA A 85 -10.49 -4.83 -4.65
N GLU A 86 -11.20 -5.39 -3.66
CA GLU A 86 -12.27 -4.70 -2.93
C GLU A 86 -11.74 -3.48 -2.18
N ALA A 87 -10.60 -3.59 -1.51
CA ALA A 87 -9.98 -2.48 -0.79
C ALA A 87 -9.60 -1.33 -1.73
N ILE A 88 -9.09 -1.61 -2.93
CA ILE A 88 -8.79 -0.59 -3.95
C ILE A 88 -10.09 0.13 -4.37
N ARG A 89 -11.16 -0.62 -4.64
CA ARG A 89 -12.48 -0.05 -4.97
C ARG A 89 -13.05 0.78 -3.83
N TYR A 90 -12.95 0.29 -2.59
CA TYR A 90 -13.43 1.01 -1.42
C TYR A 90 -12.67 2.32 -1.18
N ALA A 91 -11.33 2.28 -1.30
CA ALA A 91 -10.49 3.47 -1.22
C ALA A 91 -10.88 4.51 -2.29
N THR A 92 -11.17 4.04 -3.51
CA THR A 92 -11.57 4.89 -4.63
C THR A 92 -12.96 5.50 -4.44
N HIS A 93 -13.97 4.67 -4.16
CA HIS A 93 -15.38 5.06 -4.26
C HIS A 93 -16.00 5.52 -2.95
N THR A 94 -15.52 5.00 -1.82
CA THR A 94 -16.10 5.30 -0.51
C THR A 94 -15.26 6.32 0.23
N GLU A 95 -13.94 6.11 0.27
CA GLU A 95 -13.03 7.03 0.93
C GLU A 95 -12.68 8.23 0.04
N HIS A 96 -12.89 8.10 -1.28
CA HIS A 96 -12.49 9.09 -2.27
C HIS A 96 -11.02 9.47 -2.12
N ALA A 97 -10.15 8.45 -2.06
CA ALA A 97 -8.71 8.64 -1.92
C ALA A 97 -8.14 9.38 -3.13
N ASP A 98 -7.25 10.34 -2.87
CA ASP A 98 -6.50 11.04 -3.92
C ASP A 98 -5.30 10.18 -4.37
N ILE A 99 -4.73 9.41 -3.42
CA ILE A 99 -3.57 8.56 -3.62
C ILE A 99 -3.83 7.19 -3.00
N ILE A 100 -3.47 6.12 -3.72
CA ILE A 100 -3.43 4.74 -3.20
C ILE A 100 -1.97 4.25 -3.22
N SER A 101 -1.45 3.87 -2.06
CA SER A 101 -0.11 3.31 -1.86
C SER A 101 -0.16 1.80 -1.64
N MET A 102 0.62 1.06 -2.43
CA MET A 102 0.69 -0.40 -2.44
C MET A 102 2.14 -0.86 -2.28
N SER A 103 2.59 -1.08 -1.05
CA SER A 103 3.98 -1.47 -0.76
C SER A 103 4.16 -3.00 -0.74
N TRP A 104 3.63 -3.66 -1.76
CA TRP A 104 3.64 -5.11 -1.95
C TRP A 104 3.55 -5.42 -3.45
N GLY A 105 3.82 -6.67 -3.83
CA GLY A 105 3.72 -7.09 -5.22
C GLY A 105 3.60 -8.59 -5.44
N TYR A 106 3.23 -8.94 -6.67
CA TYR A 106 3.08 -10.29 -7.20
C TYR A 106 4.07 -10.51 -8.34
N LYS A 107 4.49 -11.77 -8.51
CA LYS A 107 5.33 -12.19 -9.66
C LYS A 107 4.57 -12.19 -10.98
N GLN A 108 3.25 -12.32 -10.93
CA GLN A 108 2.37 -12.37 -12.10
C GLN A 108 1.22 -11.38 -11.93
N GLU A 109 0.64 -10.94 -13.05
CA GLU A 109 -0.54 -10.09 -13.02
C GLU A 109 -1.73 -10.84 -12.40
N ILE A 110 -2.45 -10.15 -11.52
CA ILE A 110 -3.68 -10.65 -10.91
C ILE A 110 -4.87 -9.89 -11.54
N PRO A 111 -5.69 -10.54 -12.39
CA PRO A 111 -6.68 -9.83 -13.21
C PRO A 111 -7.67 -8.96 -12.43
N VAL A 112 -8.14 -9.44 -11.27
CA VAL A 112 -9.12 -8.70 -10.44
C VAL A 112 -8.52 -7.43 -9.82
N ILE A 113 -7.23 -7.48 -9.44
CA ILE A 113 -6.49 -6.31 -8.93
C ILE A 113 -6.17 -5.35 -10.09
N ALA A 114 -5.80 -5.88 -11.26
CA ALA A 114 -5.51 -5.06 -12.44
C ALA A 114 -6.76 -4.28 -12.88
N GLN A 115 -7.94 -4.91 -12.79
CA GLN A 115 -9.21 -4.24 -13.08
C GLN A 115 -9.52 -3.12 -12.08
N SER A 116 -9.39 -3.37 -10.77
CA SER A 116 -9.64 -2.32 -9.76
C SER A 116 -8.64 -1.17 -9.86
N ILE A 117 -7.39 -1.44 -10.25
CA ILE A 117 -6.38 -0.42 -10.54
C ILE A 117 -6.78 0.45 -11.72
N ARG A 118 -7.20 -0.14 -12.84
CA ARG A 118 -7.69 0.61 -14.00
C ARG A 118 -8.89 1.47 -13.66
N GLU A 119 -9.80 0.93 -12.85
CA GLU A 119 -10.96 1.65 -12.34
C GLU A 119 -10.55 2.86 -11.49
N ALA A 120 -9.66 2.69 -10.52
CA ALA A 120 -9.12 3.77 -9.70
C ALA A 120 -8.43 4.85 -10.54
N PHE A 121 -7.62 4.44 -11.52
CA PHE A 121 -6.97 5.35 -12.47
C PHE A 121 -7.98 6.20 -13.26
N HIS A 122 -9.07 5.58 -13.75
CA HIS A 122 -10.14 6.31 -14.44
C HIS A 122 -10.92 7.29 -13.54
N HIS A 123 -10.81 7.13 -12.21
CA HIS A 123 -11.33 8.08 -11.22
C HIS A 123 -10.29 9.11 -10.78
N ASN A 124 -9.19 9.27 -11.54
CA ASN A 124 -8.09 10.22 -11.28
C ASN A 124 -7.35 9.97 -9.95
N VAL A 125 -7.37 8.74 -9.44
CA VAL A 125 -6.58 8.37 -8.26
C VAL A 125 -5.13 8.15 -8.68
N ILE A 126 -4.18 8.76 -7.96
CA ILE A 126 -2.75 8.50 -8.15
C ILE A 126 -2.41 7.16 -7.50
N LEU A 127 -1.81 6.26 -8.27
CA LEU A 127 -1.48 4.92 -7.83
C LEU A 127 0.05 4.78 -7.76
N ILE A 128 0.56 4.39 -6.59
CA ILE A 128 1.99 4.14 -6.39
C ILE A 128 2.21 2.73 -5.85
N ALA A 129 3.25 2.05 -6.34
CA ALA A 129 3.60 0.71 -5.86
C ALA A 129 5.10 0.48 -5.83
N SER A 130 5.55 -0.40 -4.93
CA SER A 130 6.97 -0.79 -4.84
C SER A 130 7.37 -1.62 -6.06
N ALA A 131 8.55 -1.32 -6.60
CA ALA A 131 9.04 -1.94 -7.83
C ALA A 131 9.28 -3.45 -7.69
N SER A 132 10.06 -3.85 -6.67
CA SER A 132 10.33 -5.22 -6.22
C SER A 132 11.46 -5.17 -5.19
N ASN A 133 11.56 -6.20 -4.34
CA ASN A 133 12.72 -6.44 -3.48
C ASN A 133 13.48 -7.75 -3.86
N SER A 134 13.19 -8.35 -5.01
CA SER A 134 13.81 -9.61 -5.47
C SER A 134 15.24 -9.46 -6.00
N GLY A 135 15.74 -8.23 -6.14
CA GLY A 135 17.11 -7.93 -6.58
C GLY A 135 17.42 -8.16 -8.05
N SER A 136 18.35 -7.35 -8.56
CA SER A 136 18.81 -7.34 -9.96
C SER A 136 19.54 -8.63 -10.38
N LEU A 137 19.93 -9.49 -9.42
CA LEU A 137 20.59 -10.77 -9.69
C LEU A 137 19.62 -11.86 -10.18
N THR A 138 18.33 -11.66 -9.95
CA THR A 138 17.28 -12.43 -10.61
C THR A 138 16.84 -11.64 -11.84
N LYS A 139 16.63 -12.28 -12.99
CA LYS A 139 15.99 -11.64 -14.15
C LYS A 139 14.50 -11.30 -13.88
N GLU A 140 14.12 -11.05 -12.63
CA GLU A 140 12.76 -10.72 -12.26
C GLU A 140 12.49 -9.26 -12.66
N SER A 141 11.53 -9.11 -13.55
CA SER A 141 10.97 -7.83 -13.96
C SER A 141 10.33 -7.12 -12.77
N VAL A 142 10.08 -5.81 -12.92
CA VAL A 142 9.20 -5.04 -12.03
C VAL A 142 7.94 -5.85 -11.68
N ALA A 143 7.65 -5.94 -10.39
CA ALA A 143 6.54 -6.71 -9.85
C ALA A 143 5.20 -6.08 -10.25
N PHE A 144 4.16 -6.91 -10.34
CA PHE A 144 2.80 -6.40 -10.39
C PHE A 144 2.39 -5.91 -8.98
N PRO A 145 1.73 -4.76 -8.80
CA PRO A 145 1.14 -3.90 -9.84
C PRO A 145 2.04 -2.77 -10.36
N ALA A 146 3.26 -2.60 -9.85
CA ALA A 146 4.16 -1.52 -10.25
C ALA A 146 4.54 -1.55 -11.75
N ASN A 147 4.40 -2.69 -12.42
CA ASN A 147 4.63 -2.83 -13.86
C ASN A 147 3.47 -2.35 -14.75
N LEU A 148 2.33 -1.97 -14.17
CA LEU A 148 1.22 -1.39 -14.92
C LEU A 148 1.49 0.07 -15.29
N ARG A 149 1.15 0.48 -16.52
CA ARG A 149 1.33 1.87 -16.99
C ARG A 149 0.59 2.92 -16.17
N GLN A 150 -0.49 2.51 -15.50
CA GLN A 150 -1.33 3.36 -14.66
C GLN A 150 -0.70 3.61 -13.27
N VAL A 151 0.32 2.83 -12.89
CA VAL A 151 0.91 2.83 -11.57
C VAL A 151 2.31 3.42 -11.64
N ILE A 152 2.60 4.36 -10.74
CA ILE A 152 3.95 4.90 -10.59
C ILE A 152 4.79 3.87 -9.84
N CYS A 153 5.76 3.30 -10.55
CA CYS A 153 6.73 2.36 -10.01
C CYS A 153 7.77 3.08 -9.15
N ILE A 154 7.92 2.67 -7.90
CA ILE A 154 8.86 3.28 -6.94
C ILE A 154 10.00 2.32 -6.61
N ASN A 155 11.22 2.72 -6.97
CA ASN A 155 12.47 2.05 -6.60
C ASN A 155 13.03 2.60 -5.27
N SER A 156 13.99 1.89 -4.68
CA SER A 156 14.67 2.28 -3.44
C SER A 156 16.07 2.85 -3.70
N THR A 157 16.48 3.81 -2.86
CA THR A 157 17.86 4.30 -2.79
C THR A 157 18.35 4.35 -1.35
N ASP A 158 19.66 4.34 -1.14
CA ASP A 158 20.25 4.67 0.16
C ASP A 158 20.19 6.18 0.46
N GLY A 159 20.72 6.59 1.62
CA GLY A 159 20.76 8.00 2.03
C GLY A 159 21.65 8.91 1.18
N TYR A 160 22.46 8.35 0.28
CA TYR A 160 23.31 9.06 -0.68
C TYR A 160 22.69 9.10 -2.09
N GLY A 161 21.52 8.47 -2.28
CA GLY A 161 20.86 8.37 -3.58
C GLY A 161 21.37 7.23 -4.46
N ASN A 162 22.21 6.32 -3.95
CA ASN A 162 22.62 5.14 -4.70
C ASN A 162 21.46 4.14 -4.78
N PRO A 163 21.23 3.47 -5.93
CA PRO A 163 20.18 2.48 -6.05
C PRO A 163 20.44 1.30 -5.11
N SER A 164 19.39 0.85 -4.42
CA SER A 164 19.47 -0.35 -3.59
C SER A 164 19.71 -1.60 -4.43
N GLU A 165 20.56 -2.52 -3.95
CA GLU A 165 20.93 -3.76 -4.66
C GLU A 165 19.73 -4.68 -4.93
N PHE A 166 18.69 -4.56 -4.10
CA PHE A 166 17.46 -5.34 -4.20
C PHE A 166 16.43 -4.78 -5.17
N ASN A 167 16.68 -3.63 -5.83
CA ASN A 167 15.83 -3.14 -6.91
C ASN A 167 15.81 -4.15 -8.08
N PRO A 168 14.70 -4.24 -8.83
CA PRO A 168 14.67 -4.99 -10.08
C PRO A 168 15.59 -4.34 -11.12
N ALA A 169 16.01 -5.13 -12.11
CA ALA A 169 16.76 -4.59 -13.25
C ALA A 169 15.87 -3.60 -14.05
N PRO A 170 16.47 -2.56 -14.67
CA PRO A 170 15.75 -1.59 -15.52
C PRO A 170 15.01 -2.24 -16.70
#